data_AF-A0A964PGS1-F1
#
_entry.id   AF-A0A964PGS1-F1
#
_cell.length_a   1.000
_cell.length_b   1.000
_cell.length_c   1.000
_cell.angle_alpha   90.00
_cell.angle_beta   90.00
_cell.angle_gamma   90.00
#
_symmetry.space_group_name_H-M   'P 1'
#
loop_
_entity.id
_entity.type
_entity.pdbx_description
1 polymer ?
#
loop_
_entity_poly.entity_id
_entity_poly.type
_entity_poly.pdbx_seq_one_letter_code
_entity_poly.pdbx_strand_id
1 'polypeptide(L)'
;MRAFAYLLVLCFIGATMAGCNAERQAGDGSLTTVGQKIGGATEAAEKTAHAKYADELRGDSDPASIALGKTMEVKEPTGGAGWETPAKDPAKDASKMIGDVAGPKTMGVPPPAGFESGGKKPTTEIVKSIDKALSSEKTVSSPTTPPTGVADPVVGRDPSTAKMPKQQNALPSGILTAGSFDDNVDPVVFSSYVRRMSQLRTLGDLPTKFSGQRLLLFVKDGAGKPVGNARVKLAAGANTPVEILTRTDGRAVFMLNFDQLPANQALVATVTGPAGGSPVTETITAGVSRWEVTLPSAQGRLPKNLDLAIVIDTTGSMGDELKHLQAEIRGISAAIAKQFPEVKQRFALVCYRDEGQGDEYVTRPFDFTDSLDAFHKNLRAQGAGGGGDYPEAIHRGLEESLKLRWKDDADTARIVFLVADAPPHTQHMNNTMAAANALRKKGVALYPVACSGYDEASEFVMRSCALITGSRFLFLTDDSGVGSGHAEPTIPYYQVERAEKLMIRMIASELSGQHIQANPADIIRTVGKKVN
;
A
#
# COMPACT_ATOMS: atom_id res chain seq x y z
N MET A 1 14.61 -55.75 -7.44
CA MET A 1 15.49 -54.71 -6.86
C MET A 1 16.42 -54.25 -7.99
N ARG A 2 16.03 -53.19 -8.69
CA ARG A 2 16.72 -51.89 -8.78
C ARG A 2 18.10 -51.95 -9.45
N ALA A 3 18.12 -51.61 -10.74
CA ALA A 3 19.26 -50.96 -11.41
C ALA A 3 18.80 -50.22 -12.68
N PHE A 4 19.08 -48.91 -12.69
CA PHE A 4 19.57 -48.07 -13.79
C PHE A 4 18.82 -47.94 -15.15
N ALA A 5 18.24 -46.74 -15.33
CA ALA A 5 18.57 -45.68 -16.31
C ALA A 5 18.54 -45.92 -17.84
N TYR A 6 18.28 -44.80 -18.55
CA TYR A 6 18.25 -44.53 -20.01
C TYR A 6 16.89 -44.84 -20.69
N LEU A 7 16.35 -44.12 -21.69
CA LEU A 7 16.58 -42.84 -22.37
C LEU A 7 15.38 -42.66 -23.35
N LEU A 8 15.00 -41.41 -23.63
CA LEU A 8 14.21 -40.85 -24.75
C LEU A 8 13.50 -41.77 -25.81
N VAL A 9 12.20 -41.47 -26.01
CA VAL A 9 11.56 -41.03 -27.28
C VAL A 9 10.97 -42.05 -28.30
N LEU A 10 9.65 -41.86 -28.50
CA LEU A 10 8.77 -42.00 -29.68
C LEU A 10 8.09 -43.32 -30.08
N CYS A 11 6.76 -43.17 -30.16
CA CYS A 11 5.78 -43.75 -31.09
C CYS A 11 5.41 -45.22 -30.97
N PHE A 12 4.13 -45.49 -30.69
CA PHE A 12 3.16 -46.02 -31.67
C PHE A 12 1.76 -46.11 -31.03
N ILE A 13 0.84 -45.23 -31.45
CA ILE A 13 -0.60 -45.52 -31.47
C ILE A 13 -1.02 -45.49 -32.94
N GLY A 14 -1.24 -46.66 -33.51
CA GLY A 14 -2.24 -46.85 -34.56
C GLY A 14 -3.49 -47.47 -33.91
N ALA A 15 -4.66 -47.53 -34.52
CA ALA A 15 -5.20 -47.00 -35.76
C ALA A 15 -6.72 -47.29 -35.70
N THR A 16 -7.57 -46.41 -36.22
CA THR A 16 -8.88 -46.74 -36.82
C THR A 16 -9.35 -45.49 -37.59
N MET A 17 -9.02 -45.35 -38.88
CA MET A 17 -9.75 -45.84 -40.08
C MET A 17 -11.08 -45.12 -40.35
N ALA A 18 -11.04 -44.17 -41.29
CA ALA A 18 -11.99 -43.84 -42.36
C ALA A 18 -11.64 -42.42 -42.84
N GLY A 19 -11.26 -42.11 -44.07
CA GLY A 19 -11.39 -42.76 -45.36
C GLY A 19 -11.77 -41.67 -46.37
N CYS A 20 -10.83 -41.18 -47.18
CA CYS A 20 -11.04 -40.77 -48.58
C CYS A 20 -9.74 -40.23 -49.19
N ASN A 21 -9.34 -40.85 -50.31
CA ASN A 21 -8.31 -40.43 -51.24
C ASN A 21 -8.72 -39.17 -52.01
N ALA A 22 -7.76 -38.31 -52.33
CA ALA A 22 -7.62 -37.66 -53.65
C ALA A 22 -6.23 -36.98 -53.76
N GLU A 23 -5.72 -36.95 -54.99
CA GLU A 23 -4.33 -36.81 -55.37
C GLU A 23 -3.77 -35.38 -55.42
N ARG A 24 -2.43 -35.35 -55.38
CA ARG A 24 -1.45 -34.39 -55.95
C ARG A 24 -2.01 -33.21 -56.76
N GLN A 25 -1.51 -32.01 -56.46
CA GLN A 25 -0.74 -31.24 -57.45
C GLN A 25 0.11 -30.13 -56.80
N ALA A 26 1.30 -29.93 -57.37
CA ALA A 26 2.25 -28.88 -57.03
C ALA A 26 1.76 -27.52 -57.55
N GLY A 27 2.05 -26.46 -56.80
CA GLY A 27 1.83 -25.08 -57.19
C GLY A 27 2.65 -24.14 -56.32
N ASP A 28 3.76 -23.67 -56.87
CA ASP A 28 4.58 -22.55 -56.41
C ASP A 28 3.72 -21.28 -56.32
N GLY A 29 3.90 -20.47 -55.26
CA GLY A 29 3.08 -19.29 -55.02
C GLY A 29 3.32 -18.59 -53.67
N SER A 30 4.40 -17.82 -53.60
CA SER A 30 4.48 -16.50 -52.93
C SER A 30 3.85 -16.32 -51.53
N LEU A 31 4.70 -16.42 -50.52
CA LEU A 31 4.58 -15.72 -49.24
C LEU A 31 4.45 -14.21 -49.45
N THR A 32 3.32 -13.61 -49.07
CA THR A 32 3.24 -12.33 -48.32
C THR A 32 1.77 -11.94 -48.07
N THR A 33 1.50 -11.43 -46.86
CA THR A 33 0.30 -10.65 -46.47
C THR A 33 -0.93 -11.39 -45.89
N VAL A 34 -0.77 -12.12 -44.78
CA VAL A 34 -1.89 -12.38 -43.82
C VAL A 34 -1.40 -12.36 -42.35
N GLY A 35 -0.42 -11.50 -42.03
CA GLY A 35 0.14 -11.37 -40.67
C GLY A 35 -0.21 -10.08 -39.94
N GLN A 36 -0.83 -9.11 -40.61
CA GLN A 36 -0.92 -7.72 -40.12
C GLN A 36 -2.33 -7.26 -39.73
N LYS A 37 -3.35 -8.10 -39.88
CA LYS A 37 -4.76 -7.74 -39.55
C LYS A 37 -5.31 -8.36 -38.26
N ILE A 38 -4.56 -9.25 -37.60
CA ILE A 38 -5.00 -9.89 -36.34
C ILE A 38 -4.36 -9.21 -35.12
N GLY A 39 -3.19 -8.58 -35.27
CA GLY A 39 -2.53 -7.84 -34.17
C GLY A 39 -3.15 -6.45 -33.86
N GLY A 40 -3.79 -5.81 -34.84
CA GLY A 40 -4.38 -4.47 -34.64
C GLY A 40 -5.74 -4.47 -33.93
N ALA A 41 -6.46 -5.59 -33.94
CA ALA A 41 -7.79 -5.69 -33.32
C ALA A 41 -7.72 -5.96 -31.81
N THR A 42 -6.68 -6.67 -31.34
CA THR A 42 -6.44 -6.92 -29.91
C THR A 42 -5.92 -5.68 -29.20
N GLU A 43 -5.06 -4.89 -29.84
CA GLU A 43 -4.48 -3.66 -29.27
C GLU A 43 -5.50 -2.52 -29.15
N ALA A 44 -6.48 -2.46 -30.06
CA ALA A 44 -7.59 -1.50 -30.01
C ALA A 44 -8.66 -1.87 -28.97
N ALA A 45 -8.92 -3.17 -28.76
CA ALA A 45 -9.84 -3.65 -27.73
C ALA A 45 -9.28 -3.44 -26.32
N GLU A 46 -7.97 -3.61 -26.14
CA GLU A 46 -7.26 -3.37 -24.89
C GLU A 46 -7.26 -1.86 -24.53
N LYS A 47 -6.97 -0.98 -25.49
CA LYS A 47 -7.05 0.50 -25.30
C LYS A 47 -8.45 1.00 -24.96
N THR A 48 -9.50 0.38 -25.52
CA THR A 48 -10.89 0.79 -25.25
C THR A 48 -11.36 0.33 -23.86
N ALA A 49 -10.84 -0.79 -23.35
CA ALA A 49 -11.07 -1.23 -21.97
C ALA A 49 -10.30 -0.37 -20.95
N HIS A 50 -9.12 0.16 -21.31
CA HIS A 50 -8.32 1.04 -20.47
C HIS A 50 -8.93 2.44 -20.27
N ALA A 51 -9.65 2.99 -21.26
CA ALA A 51 -10.31 4.29 -21.11
C ALA A 51 -11.46 4.27 -20.07
N LYS A 52 -12.14 3.13 -19.90
CA LYS A 52 -13.15 2.93 -18.83
C LYS A 52 -12.54 2.77 -17.44
N TYR A 53 -11.28 2.38 -17.34
CA TYR A 53 -10.59 2.11 -16.07
C TYR A 53 -10.19 3.37 -15.29
N ALA A 54 -10.06 4.52 -15.98
CA ALA A 54 -9.68 5.78 -15.33
C ALA A 54 -10.87 6.53 -14.71
N ASP A 55 -12.08 6.35 -15.23
CA ASP A 55 -13.28 7.05 -14.73
C ASP A 55 -13.98 6.32 -13.57
N GLU A 56 -13.88 4.99 -13.45
CA GLU A 56 -14.48 4.26 -12.31
C GLU A 56 -13.66 4.37 -11.00
N LEU A 57 -12.40 4.83 -11.07
CA LEU A 57 -11.62 5.24 -9.90
C LEU A 57 -11.83 6.71 -9.52
N ARG A 58 -12.52 7.49 -10.36
CA ARG A 58 -13.06 8.81 -10.03
C ARG A 58 -14.45 8.63 -9.42
N GLY A 59 -14.49 8.29 -8.14
CA GLY A 59 -15.65 8.64 -7.33
C GLY A 59 -15.70 10.17 -7.23
N ASP A 60 -16.58 10.79 -8.01
CA ASP A 60 -16.91 12.21 -7.88
C ASP A 60 -17.51 12.43 -6.49
N SER A 61 -16.72 13.00 -5.58
CA SER A 61 -17.22 13.56 -4.33
C SER A 61 -17.02 15.07 -4.38
N ASP A 62 -18.02 15.76 -4.93
CA ASP A 62 -18.19 17.20 -4.78
C ASP A 62 -18.47 17.50 -3.29
N PRO A 63 -17.66 18.33 -2.60
CA PRO A 63 -17.76 18.52 -1.16
C PRO A 63 -18.84 19.56 -0.81
N ALA A 64 -20.11 19.28 -1.13
CA ALA A 64 -21.24 20.10 -0.67
C ALA A 64 -22.60 19.38 -0.79
N SER A 65 -22.87 18.37 0.04
CA SER A 65 -24.23 18.10 0.56
C SER A 65 -24.26 16.85 1.45
N ILE A 66 -24.13 17.05 2.76
CA ILE A 66 -24.70 16.12 3.75
C ILE A 66 -25.49 16.97 4.74
N ALA A 67 -26.80 17.09 4.48
CA ALA A 67 -27.76 17.60 5.45
C ALA A 67 -28.62 16.44 5.94
N LEU A 68 -28.61 16.24 7.26
CA LEU A 68 -29.48 15.33 8.00
C LEU A 68 -30.94 15.83 7.97
N GLY A 69 -31.90 14.92 7.75
CA GLY A 69 -33.17 14.94 8.49
C GLY A 69 -34.49 14.72 7.71
N LYS A 70 -35.10 13.57 7.98
CA LYS A 70 -36.55 13.27 8.14
C LYS A 70 -37.57 13.46 6.99
N THR A 71 -38.06 12.31 6.53
CA THR A 71 -39.46 11.87 6.25
C THR A 71 -40.45 12.80 5.54
N MET A 72 -41.02 12.33 4.40
CA MET A 72 -42.47 12.10 4.20
C MET A 72 -42.72 11.26 2.92
N GLU A 73 -43.65 10.30 3.00
CA GLU A 73 -44.26 9.57 1.86
C GLU A 73 -45.07 10.50 0.96
N VAL A 74 -45.08 10.29 -0.37
CA VAL A 74 -46.29 10.35 -1.24
C VAL A 74 -46.06 9.54 -2.53
N LYS A 75 -47.10 8.79 -2.93
CA LYS A 75 -47.35 7.98 -4.14
C LYS A 75 -47.01 8.61 -5.51
N GLU A 76 -46.62 7.73 -6.45
CA GLU A 76 -46.67 7.94 -7.91
C GLU A 76 -48.10 8.19 -8.45
N PRO A 77 -48.23 8.76 -9.66
CA PRO A 77 -48.58 7.89 -10.79
C PRO A 77 -47.93 8.23 -12.16
N THR A 78 -47.61 7.14 -12.87
CA THR A 78 -47.66 6.81 -14.32
C THR A 78 -47.99 7.86 -15.41
N GLY A 79 -47.25 7.76 -16.52
CA GLY A 79 -47.59 8.14 -17.91
C GLY A 79 -46.77 9.33 -18.44
N GLY A 80 -46.15 9.39 -19.63
CA GLY A 80 -46.19 8.59 -20.86
C GLY A 80 -46.10 9.58 -22.06
N ALA A 81 -45.14 9.36 -22.97
CA ALA A 81 -44.90 10.10 -24.25
C ALA A 81 -44.50 11.60 -24.13
N GLY A 82 -43.69 12.23 -24.97
CA GLY A 82 -43.01 11.87 -26.22
C GLY A 82 -42.66 13.16 -26.97
N TRP A 83 -41.40 13.24 -27.45
CA TRP A 83 -40.93 13.92 -28.67
C TRP A 83 -40.57 15.42 -28.69
N GLU A 84 -39.36 15.65 -29.22
CA GLU A 84 -38.85 16.76 -30.05
C GLU A 84 -38.32 18.08 -29.43
N THR A 85 -37.01 18.26 -29.61
CA THR A 85 -36.29 19.54 -29.79
C THR A 85 -36.12 19.79 -31.30
N PRO A 86 -36.03 21.04 -31.84
CA PRO A 86 -34.77 21.80 -31.70
C PRO A 86 -34.81 23.35 -31.78
N ALA A 87 -33.70 23.93 -31.30
CA ALA A 87 -32.93 25.06 -31.85
C ALA A 87 -33.15 26.53 -31.38
N LYS A 88 -31.98 27.11 -31.03
CA LYS A 88 -31.42 28.45 -31.32
C LYS A 88 -31.74 29.66 -30.40
N ASP A 89 -30.65 30.09 -29.75
CA ASP A 89 -30.27 31.42 -29.24
C ASP A 89 -30.30 32.50 -30.36
N PRO A 90 -30.44 33.82 -30.10
CA PRO A 90 -29.33 34.64 -29.54
C PRO A 90 -29.68 35.86 -28.64
N ALA A 91 -28.84 36.09 -27.62
CA ALA A 91 -28.26 37.34 -27.04
C ALA A 91 -28.86 38.77 -27.26
N LYS A 92 -29.05 39.55 -26.16
CA LYS A 92 -28.34 40.81 -25.74
C LYS A 92 -29.15 41.84 -24.89
N ASP A 93 -28.39 42.53 -24.01
CA ASP A 93 -28.51 43.90 -23.43
C ASP A 93 -29.35 44.26 -22.18
N ALA A 94 -28.64 44.40 -21.05
CA ALA A 94 -28.35 45.61 -20.25
C ALA A 94 -29.42 46.65 -19.77
N SER A 95 -29.44 46.78 -18.43
CA SER A 95 -29.46 48.01 -17.58
C SER A 95 -30.74 48.84 -17.32
N LYS A 96 -31.04 49.03 -16.00
CA LYS A 96 -31.09 50.29 -15.21
C LYS A 96 -32.38 50.57 -14.37
N MET A 97 -32.17 51.28 -13.25
CA MET A 97 -33.09 52.01 -12.31
C MET A 97 -33.32 51.29 -10.96
N ILE A 98 -32.76 51.71 -9.80
CA ILE A 98 -32.85 52.95 -8.98
C ILE A 98 -34.24 53.20 -8.38
N GLY A 99 -34.32 53.27 -7.04
CA GLY A 99 -35.40 53.95 -6.30
C GLY A 99 -35.53 53.56 -4.82
N ASP A 100 -34.97 54.38 -3.92
CA ASP A 100 -35.14 54.39 -2.46
C ASP A 100 -36.59 54.64 -2.00
N VAL A 101 -36.94 54.34 -0.72
CA VAL A 101 -37.58 55.25 0.27
C VAL A 101 -37.59 54.64 1.69
N ALA A 102 -37.42 55.52 2.69
CA ALA A 102 -37.15 55.34 4.11
C ALA A 102 -38.35 55.05 5.06
N GLY A 103 -38.04 54.65 6.30
CA GLY A 103 -38.94 54.24 7.43
C GLY A 103 -39.76 55.35 8.14
N PRO A 104 -40.33 55.09 9.36
CA PRO A 104 -39.64 55.50 10.61
C PRO A 104 -39.97 54.74 11.95
N LYS A 105 -39.02 54.85 12.93
CA LYS A 105 -39.09 55.13 14.42
C LYS A 105 -39.91 54.23 15.38
N THR A 106 -39.33 53.48 16.35
CA THR A 106 -38.85 53.79 17.76
C THR A 106 -39.93 54.31 18.73
N MET A 107 -40.17 53.78 19.96
CA MET A 107 -39.32 53.71 21.18
C MET A 107 -39.92 52.80 22.29
N GLY A 108 -39.07 52.24 23.18
CA GLY A 108 -39.42 51.78 24.53
C GLY A 108 -38.47 50.72 25.16
N VAL A 109 -37.59 51.13 26.08
CA VAL A 109 -36.61 50.35 26.91
C VAL A 109 -36.58 51.02 28.32
N PRO A 110 -35.92 50.57 29.45
CA PRO A 110 -35.11 49.36 29.80
C PRO A 110 -35.31 48.87 31.31
N PRO A 111 -34.31 48.32 32.08
CA PRO A 111 -33.92 46.90 32.32
C PRO A 111 -33.77 46.60 33.86
N PRO A 112 -32.93 45.68 34.48
CA PRO A 112 -31.79 44.81 34.06
C PRO A 112 -31.97 43.29 34.39
N ALA A 113 -31.13 42.31 34.06
CA ALA A 113 -29.67 42.23 33.96
C ALA A 113 -29.21 41.17 32.92
N GLY A 114 -28.02 41.42 32.33
CA GLY A 114 -27.54 40.79 31.10
C GLY A 114 -26.63 39.57 31.28
N PHE A 115 -26.72 38.69 30.28
CA PHE A 115 -25.69 37.76 29.83
C PHE A 115 -25.20 38.31 28.48
N GLU A 116 -23.91 38.63 28.35
CA GLU A 116 -23.32 39.04 27.08
C GLU A 116 -22.71 37.85 26.34
N SER A 117 -23.07 37.74 25.06
CA SER A 117 -22.44 36.93 24.04
C SER A 117 -21.32 37.71 23.33
N GLY A 118 -20.22 37.04 22.98
CA GLY A 118 -19.25 37.55 22.01
C GLY A 118 -18.81 36.45 21.05
N GLY A 119 -19.45 36.39 19.88
CA GLY A 119 -19.06 35.50 18.79
C GLY A 119 -17.88 36.04 17.98
N LYS A 120 -16.94 35.14 17.64
CA LYS A 120 -16.03 35.27 16.49
C LYS A 120 -15.96 33.92 15.79
N LYS A 121 -16.15 33.91 14.46
CA LYS A 121 -15.73 32.82 13.56
C LYS A 121 -14.22 32.59 13.72
N PRO A 122 -13.72 31.35 13.63
CA PRO A 122 -12.87 31.04 12.45
C PRO A 122 -12.90 29.57 12.00
N THR A 123 -13.00 29.33 10.68
CA THR A 123 -12.68 28.05 10.03
C THR A 123 -11.43 28.14 9.15
N THR A 124 -10.45 28.96 9.56
CA THR A 124 -9.16 29.07 8.83
C THR A 124 -7.94 29.21 9.76
N GLU A 125 -8.09 29.04 11.08
CA GLU A 125 -6.96 29.17 12.03
C GLU A 125 -6.40 27.84 12.57
N ILE A 126 -6.98 26.68 12.21
CA ILE A 126 -6.55 25.39 12.76
C ILE A 126 -5.27 24.86 12.07
N VAL A 127 -4.97 25.32 10.85
CA VAL A 127 -3.72 24.96 10.14
C VAL A 127 -2.52 25.78 10.65
N LYS A 128 -2.73 27.04 11.07
CA LYS A 128 -1.65 27.88 11.64
C LYS A 128 -1.25 27.51 13.07
N SER A 129 -2.10 26.79 13.80
CA SER A 129 -1.83 26.38 15.19
C SER A 129 -0.98 25.11 15.29
N ILE A 130 -0.79 24.38 14.19
CA ILE A 130 0.12 23.23 14.11
C ILE A 130 1.57 23.70 13.91
N ASP A 131 1.81 24.75 13.11
CA ASP A 131 3.16 25.31 12.91
C ASP A 131 3.70 25.99 14.18
N LYS A 132 2.83 26.58 15.02
CA LYS A 132 3.23 27.33 16.22
C LYS A 132 3.59 26.45 17.42
N ALA A 133 3.14 25.20 17.46
CA ALA A 133 3.45 24.27 18.55
C ALA A 133 4.81 23.56 18.37
N LEU A 134 5.43 23.67 17.19
CA LEU A 134 6.70 23.04 16.83
C LEU A 134 7.86 24.03 16.65
N SER A 135 7.67 25.34 16.89
CA SER A 135 8.69 26.38 16.58
C SER A 135 9.16 27.27 17.75
N SER A 136 8.92 26.93 19.02
CA SER A 136 9.35 27.79 20.14
C SER A 136 10.61 27.29 20.85
N GLU A 137 11.78 27.56 20.29
CA GLU A 137 13.03 27.66 21.06
C GLU A 137 13.47 29.12 21.13
N LYS A 138 13.70 29.60 22.36
CA LYS A 138 14.12 30.97 22.67
C LYS A 138 15.57 31.18 22.25
N THR A 139 15.78 32.23 21.45
CA THR A 139 17.07 32.86 21.17
C THR A 139 17.67 33.46 22.45
N VAL A 140 18.91 33.08 22.77
CA VAL A 140 19.76 33.77 23.76
C VAL A 140 20.85 34.50 22.99
N SER A 141 20.92 35.81 23.19
CA SER A 141 21.92 36.70 22.60
C SER A 141 23.18 36.76 23.46
N SER A 142 24.34 36.73 22.79
CA SER A 142 25.67 37.00 23.35
C SER A 142 26.03 38.49 23.23
N PRO A 143 26.88 39.02 24.12
CA PRO A 143 27.81 40.07 23.74
C PRO A 143 29.29 39.76 24.09
N THR A 144 30.16 40.65 23.65
CA THR A 144 31.54 40.45 23.17
C THR A 144 32.62 41.13 24.06
N THR A 145 33.60 40.34 24.54
CA THR A 145 35.08 40.58 24.83
C THR A 145 35.61 41.60 25.90
N PRO A 146 36.95 41.65 26.24
CA PRO A 146 37.55 41.26 27.55
C PRO A 146 38.31 42.42 28.28
N PRO A 147 39.08 42.14 29.38
CA PRO A 147 40.55 42.23 29.26
C PRO A 147 41.41 41.29 30.15
N THR A 148 42.72 41.41 29.87
CA THR A 148 44.00 40.76 30.24
C THR A 148 44.42 40.60 31.71
N GLY A 149 45.30 39.61 31.97
CA GLY A 149 46.21 39.58 33.14
C GLY A 149 47.12 38.33 33.31
N VAL A 150 48.36 38.43 32.79
CA VAL A 150 49.69 37.92 33.26
C VAL A 150 49.99 36.43 33.61
N ALA A 151 51.18 35.99 33.17
CA ALA A 151 51.84 34.66 33.25
C ALA A 151 52.42 34.32 34.66
N ASP A 152 52.95 33.14 35.04
CA ASP A 152 53.82 32.14 34.37
C ASP A 152 53.98 30.85 35.28
N PRO A 153 54.81 29.80 35.00
CA PRO A 153 54.40 28.40 34.84
C PRO A 153 54.83 27.40 35.96
N VAL A 154 54.39 26.12 35.90
CA VAL A 154 55.20 24.89 36.13
C VAL A 154 54.40 23.59 35.85
N VAL A 155 55.05 22.74 35.05
CA VAL A 155 54.92 21.31 34.70
C VAL A 155 54.08 20.38 35.61
N GLY A 156 53.22 19.56 34.98
CA GLY A 156 52.70 18.30 35.53
C GLY A 156 51.76 17.57 34.54
N ARG A 157 52.22 16.43 33.99
CA ARG A 157 51.49 15.56 33.05
C ARG A 157 50.36 14.78 33.74
N ASP A 158 49.19 14.78 33.08
CA ASP A 158 48.03 13.86 33.00
C ASP A 158 47.79 12.75 34.06
N PRO A 159 46.51 12.48 34.42
CA PRO A 159 45.68 11.67 33.53
C PRO A 159 44.29 12.25 33.24
N SER A 160 44.00 12.32 31.94
CA SER A 160 42.75 12.74 31.32
C SER A 160 41.57 11.87 31.79
N THR A 161 40.70 12.48 32.59
CA THR A 161 39.32 12.04 32.76
C THR A 161 38.61 12.18 31.42
N ALA A 162 38.41 11.05 30.73
CA ALA A 162 37.60 10.98 29.53
C ALA A 162 36.19 11.53 29.85
N LYS A 163 35.91 12.75 29.39
CA LYS A 163 34.56 13.31 29.40
C LYS A 163 33.68 12.40 28.55
N MET A 164 32.65 11.83 29.17
CA MET A 164 31.57 11.14 28.48
C MET A 164 31.07 12.02 27.32
N PRO A 165 30.87 11.47 26.11
CA PRO A 165 30.28 12.22 25.02
C PRO A 165 28.90 12.72 25.45
N LYS A 166 28.64 14.01 25.17
CA LYS A 166 27.33 14.63 25.34
C LYS A 166 26.27 13.77 24.66
N GLN A 167 25.16 13.60 25.37
CA GLN A 167 23.90 13.02 24.89
C GLN A 167 23.65 13.47 23.44
N GLN A 168 23.69 12.53 22.50
CA GLN A 168 23.41 12.77 21.09
C GLN A 168 22.04 13.44 20.99
N ASN A 169 21.98 14.60 20.36
CA ASN A 169 20.74 15.32 20.08
C ASN A 169 19.73 14.31 19.48
N ALA A 170 18.53 14.25 20.06
CA ALA A 170 17.45 13.45 19.49
C ALA A 170 17.22 13.89 18.04
N LEU A 171 17.26 12.95 17.09
CA LEU A 171 16.97 13.24 15.69
C LEU A 171 15.55 13.84 15.59
N PRO A 172 15.36 14.95 14.86
CA PRO A 172 14.02 15.50 14.66
C PRO A 172 13.14 14.49 13.91
N SER A 173 11.92 14.29 14.40
CA SER A 173 10.90 13.43 13.77
C SER A 173 10.34 14.10 12.51
N GLY A 174 9.92 13.30 11.52
CA GLY A 174 9.18 13.80 10.35
C GLY A 174 10.08 14.50 9.34
N ILE A 175 11.31 14.03 9.21
CA ILE A 175 12.28 14.58 8.25
C ILE A 175 12.50 13.64 7.08
N LEU A 176 12.32 12.32 7.27
CA LEU A 176 12.52 11.36 6.19
C LEU A 176 11.49 11.57 5.08
N THR A 177 11.93 11.34 3.85
CA THR A 177 11.10 11.42 2.64
C THR A 177 10.99 10.06 2.00
N ALA A 178 9.83 9.77 1.41
CA ALA A 178 9.57 8.47 0.82
C ALA A 178 8.58 8.58 -0.35
N GLY A 179 8.71 7.63 -1.28
CA GLY A 179 7.73 7.38 -2.33
C GLY A 179 6.98 6.07 -2.12
N SER A 180 5.90 5.88 -2.89
CA SER A 180 5.19 4.60 -2.93
C SER A 180 4.67 4.27 -4.32
N PHE A 181 4.51 2.98 -4.60
CA PHE A 181 3.95 2.48 -5.85
C PHE A 181 3.06 1.25 -5.63
N ASP A 182 1.89 1.22 -6.27
CA ASP A 182 0.98 0.08 -6.26
C ASP A 182 1.02 -0.66 -7.60
N ASP A 183 1.78 -1.74 -7.67
CA ASP A 183 1.89 -2.61 -8.84
C ASP A 183 0.55 -3.28 -9.22
N ASN A 184 -0.46 -3.29 -8.33
CA ASN A 184 -1.81 -3.76 -8.66
C ASN A 184 -2.66 -2.74 -9.42
N VAL A 185 -2.28 -1.47 -9.43
CA VAL A 185 -2.99 -0.41 -10.18
C VAL A 185 -2.48 -0.32 -11.62
N ASP A 186 -1.22 -0.69 -11.86
CA ASP A 186 -0.58 -0.65 -13.18
C ASP A 186 0.09 -2.00 -13.54
N PRO A 187 -0.68 -2.98 -14.06
CA PRO A 187 -0.15 -4.29 -14.39
C PRO A 187 0.85 -4.29 -15.56
N VAL A 188 0.84 -3.25 -16.40
CA VAL A 188 1.77 -3.13 -17.54
C VAL A 188 3.18 -2.76 -17.03
N VAL A 189 3.25 -1.85 -16.06
CA VAL A 189 4.52 -1.51 -15.40
C VAL A 189 5.11 -2.74 -14.72
N PHE A 190 4.32 -3.47 -13.94
CA PHE A 190 4.84 -4.65 -13.23
C PHE A 190 5.24 -5.79 -14.17
N SER A 191 4.45 -6.09 -15.21
CA SER A 191 4.82 -7.14 -16.18
C SER A 191 6.09 -6.81 -16.96
N SER A 192 6.29 -5.53 -17.32
CA SER A 192 7.54 -5.06 -17.94
C SER A 192 8.72 -5.16 -16.99
N TYR A 193 8.51 -4.86 -15.71
CA TYR A 193 9.50 -5.02 -14.66
C TYR A 193 9.88 -6.50 -14.47
N VAL A 194 8.92 -7.42 -14.34
CA VAL A 194 9.16 -8.88 -14.28
C VAL A 194 9.99 -9.38 -15.47
N ARG A 195 9.69 -8.92 -16.69
CA ARG A 195 10.46 -9.29 -17.89
C ARG A 195 11.91 -8.84 -17.79
N ARG A 196 12.19 -7.63 -17.27
CA ARG A 196 13.55 -7.16 -17.03
C ARG A 196 14.25 -8.02 -15.97
N MET A 197 13.58 -8.25 -14.84
CA MET A 197 14.13 -8.99 -13.71
C MET A 197 14.35 -10.48 -13.99
N SER A 198 13.71 -11.06 -15.00
CA SER A 198 13.95 -12.43 -15.46
C SER A 198 15.41 -12.71 -15.88
N GLN A 199 16.19 -11.67 -16.15
CA GLN A 199 17.60 -11.78 -16.53
C GLN A 199 18.54 -11.80 -15.32
N LEU A 200 18.05 -11.41 -14.14
CA LEU A 200 18.86 -11.31 -12.93
C LEU A 200 18.99 -12.69 -12.27
N ARG A 201 20.18 -13.29 -12.35
CA ARG A 201 20.42 -14.67 -11.90
C ARG A 201 20.19 -14.88 -10.40
N THR A 202 20.43 -13.87 -9.57
CA THR A 202 20.23 -13.96 -8.12
C THR A 202 18.77 -14.21 -7.75
N LEU A 203 17.82 -13.87 -8.63
CA LEU A 203 16.38 -14.10 -8.41
C LEU A 203 15.91 -15.53 -8.70
N GLY A 204 16.77 -16.39 -9.27
CA GLY A 204 16.42 -17.77 -9.59
C GLY A 204 15.15 -17.89 -10.45
N ASP A 205 14.21 -18.73 -10.03
CA ASP A 205 12.93 -18.97 -10.71
C ASP A 205 11.82 -17.99 -10.32
N LEU A 206 12.11 -17.05 -9.41
CA LEU A 206 11.09 -16.20 -8.81
C LEU A 206 10.36 -15.32 -9.84
N PRO A 207 11.04 -14.66 -10.81
CA PRO A 207 10.36 -13.83 -11.81
C PRO A 207 9.33 -14.61 -12.63
N THR A 208 9.59 -15.89 -12.91
CA THR A 208 8.65 -16.74 -13.65
C THR A 208 7.33 -16.95 -12.90
N LYS A 209 7.36 -17.00 -11.56
CA LYS A 209 6.13 -17.12 -10.74
C LYS A 209 5.26 -15.86 -10.80
N PHE A 210 5.89 -14.72 -11.06
CA PHE A 210 5.24 -13.41 -11.21
C PHE A 210 4.95 -13.04 -12.67
N SER A 211 5.28 -13.92 -13.61
CA SER A 211 4.86 -13.78 -15.00
C SER A 211 3.40 -14.22 -15.19
N GLY A 212 2.74 -13.72 -16.22
CA GLY A 212 1.40 -14.16 -16.60
C GLY A 212 0.27 -13.29 -16.02
N GLN A 213 -0.89 -13.90 -15.84
CA GLN A 213 -2.13 -13.18 -15.56
C GLN A 213 -2.31 -12.93 -14.06
N ARG A 214 -2.73 -11.71 -13.76
CA ARG A 214 -3.23 -11.29 -12.45
C ARG A 214 -4.75 -11.15 -12.50
N LEU A 215 -5.42 -11.70 -11.49
CA LEU A 215 -6.86 -11.59 -11.28
C LEU A 215 -7.13 -10.80 -10.00
N LEU A 216 -7.87 -9.69 -10.11
CA LEU A 216 -8.41 -8.96 -8.98
C LEU A 216 -9.85 -9.40 -8.71
N LEU A 217 -10.10 -10.02 -7.57
CA LEU A 217 -11.45 -10.32 -7.12
C LEU A 217 -11.89 -9.31 -6.06
N PHE A 218 -13.04 -8.68 -6.26
CA PHE A 218 -13.66 -7.78 -5.28
C PHE A 218 -14.88 -8.42 -4.66
N VAL A 219 -14.98 -8.37 -3.33
CA VAL A 219 -16.17 -8.83 -2.61
C VAL A 219 -16.91 -7.63 -2.05
N LYS A 220 -18.19 -7.53 -2.39
CA LYS A 220 -19.09 -6.45 -1.96
C LYS A 220 -20.30 -7.00 -1.23
N ASP A 221 -20.91 -6.20 -0.36
CA ASP A 221 -22.21 -6.53 0.23
C ASP A 221 -23.37 -6.16 -0.72
N GLY A 222 -24.61 -6.43 -0.31
CA GLY A 222 -25.80 -6.09 -1.10
C GLY A 222 -26.01 -4.59 -1.34
N ALA A 223 -25.29 -3.71 -0.63
CA ALA A 223 -25.30 -2.26 -0.83
C ALA A 223 -24.08 -1.77 -1.64
N GLY A 224 -23.26 -2.69 -2.17
CA GLY A 224 -22.06 -2.37 -2.95
C GLY A 224 -20.85 -1.96 -2.11
N LYS A 225 -20.91 -2.02 -0.78
CA LYS A 225 -19.77 -1.70 0.09
C LYS A 225 -18.76 -2.84 0.11
N PRO A 226 -17.45 -2.55 0.18
CA PRO A 226 -16.43 -3.60 0.27
C PRO A 226 -16.59 -4.45 1.53
N VAL A 227 -16.39 -5.76 1.38
CA VAL A 227 -16.42 -6.72 2.50
C VAL A 227 -15.00 -7.21 2.77
N GLY A 228 -14.38 -6.66 3.81
CA GLY A 228 -13.09 -7.13 4.30
C GLY A 228 -13.17 -8.47 5.04
N ASN A 229 -12.04 -9.18 5.09
CA ASN A 229 -11.91 -10.49 5.75
C ASN A 229 -12.85 -11.58 5.20
N ALA A 230 -13.46 -11.39 4.03
CA ALA A 230 -14.21 -12.43 3.35
C ALA A 230 -13.26 -13.51 2.84
N ARG A 231 -13.62 -14.78 3.03
CA ARG A 231 -12.83 -15.92 2.57
C ARG A 231 -13.13 -16.17 1.10
N VAL A 232 -12.11 -16.11 0.26
CA VAL A 232 -12.19 -16.34 -1.19
C VAL A 232 -11.38 -17.59 -1.53
N LYS A 233 -12.07 -18.63 -1.99
CA LYS A 233 -11.47 -19.88 -2.47
C LYS A 233 -11.62 -19.98 -3.98
N LEU A 234 -10.50 -20.04 -4.70
CA LEU A 234 -10.47 -20.32 -6.15
C LEU A 234 -10.05 -21.76 -6.42
N ALA A 235 -10.76 -22.42 -7.33
CA ALA A 235 -10.47 -23.78 -7.78
C ALA A 235 -10.54 -23.89 -9.31
N ALA A 236 -9.79 -24.82 -9.89
CA ALA A 236 -9.85 -25.12 -11.32
C ALA A 236 -9.73 -26.64 -11.53
N GLY A 237 -10.83 -27.32 -11.85
CA GLY A 237 -10.85 -28.77 -12.05
C GLY A 237 -10.25 -29.53 -10.86
N ALA A 238 -9.20 -30.33 -11.12
CA ALA A 238 -8.50 -31.14 -10.12
C ALA A 238 -7.35 -30.41 -9.40
N ASN A 239 -7.09 -29.12 -9.70
CA ASN A 239 -6.00 -28.37 -9.10
C ASN A 239 -6.25 -28.11 -7.61
N THR A 240 -5.17 -28.01 -6.84
CA THR A 240 -5.23 -27.58 -5.43
C THR A 240 -5.88 -26.19 -5.35
N PRO A 241 -6.98 -26.03 -4.61
CA PRO A 241 -7.62 -24.74 -4.48
C PRO A 241 -6.74 -23.76 -3.69
N VAL A 242 -6.83 -22.48 -4.03
CA VAL A 242 -6.16 -21.40 -3.31
C VAL A 242 -7.20 -20.62 -2.52
N GLU A 243 -6.96 -20.46 -1.24
CA GLU A 243 -7.83 -19.72 -0.33
C GLU A 243 -7.06 -18.57 0.32
N ILE A 244 -7.61 -17.36 0.23
CA ILE A 244 -7.11 -16.14 0.86
C ILE A 244 -8.27 -15.32 1.43
N LEU A 245 -7.95 -14.34 2.29
CA LEU A 245 -8.91 -13.37 2.76
C LEU A 245 -8.88 -12.11 1.90
N THR A 246 -10.02 -11.45 1.73
CA THR A 246 -10.06 -10.09 1.20
C THR A 246 -9.43 -9.11 2.19
N ARG A 247 -8.76 -8.09 1.64
CA ARG A 247 -8.35 -6.90 2.39
C ARG A 247 -9.55 -6.04 2.76
N THR A 248 -9.34 -4.99 3.55
CA THR A 248 -10.42 -4.13 4.06
C THR A 248 -11.18 -3.37 2.97
N ASP A 249 -10.57 -3.18 1.80
CA ASP A 249 -11.17 -2.66 0.57
C ASP A 249 -11.94 -3.73 -0.24
N GLY A 250 -12.12 -4.93 0.32
CA GLY A 250 -12.81 -6.06 -0.32
C GLY A 250 -12.00 -6.75 -1.40
N ARG A 251 -10.74 -6.35 -1.64
CA ARG A 251 -9.89 -6.87 -2.71
C ARG A 251 -9.16 -8.15 -2.28
N ALA A 252 -9.16 -9.14 -3.16
CA ALA A 252 -8.33 -10.33 -3.11
C ALA A 252 -7.52 -10.41 -4.42
N VAL A 253 -6.20 -10.30 -4.31
CA VAL A 253 -5.28 -10.36 -5.46
C VAL A 253 -4.88 -11.80 -5.69
N PHE A 254 -4.96 -12.29 -6.92
CA PHE A 254 -4.40 -13.57 -7.35
C PHE A 254 -3.40 -13.37 -8.48
N MET A 255 -2.23 -13.97 -8.35
CA MET A 255 -1.22 -14.03 -9.40
C MET A 255 -1.21 -15.47 -9.89
N LEU A 256 -1.87 -15.77 -11.01
CA LEU A 256 -2.29 -17.14 -11.33
C LEU A 256 -1.13 -18.12 -11.42
N ASN A 257 0.02 -17.71 -11.96
CA ASN A 257 1.23 -18.54 -12.00
C ASN A 257 1.82 -18.80 -10.61
N PHE A 258 1.89 -17.77 -9.74
CA PHE A 258 2.33 -17.91 -8.35
C PHE A 258 1.39 -18.81 -7.54
N ASP A 259 0.09 -18.66 -7.78
CA ASP A 259 -1.00 -19.40 -7.13
C ASP A 259 -1.22 -20.79 -7.74
N GLN A 260 -0.47 -21.16 -8.79
CA GLN A 260 -0.60 -22.45 -9.51
C GLN A 260 -2.03 -22.69 -10.06
N LEU A 261 -2.69 -21.61 -10.47
CA LEU A 261 -4.01 -21.61 -11.10
C LEU A 261 -3.86 -21.44 -12.62
N PRO A 262 -4.66 -22.15 -13.44
CA PRO A 262 -4.59 -22.04 -14.89
C PRO A 262 -5.21 -20.73 -15.38
N ALA A 263 -4.49 -20.01 -16.24
CA ALA A 263 -5.00 -18.78 -16.89
C ALA A 263 -5.97 -19.07 -18.05
N ASN A 264 -5.87 -20.25 -18.65
CA ASN A 264 -6.61 -20.67 -19.85
C ASN A 264 -7.86 -21.51 -19.56
N GLN A 265 -8.28 -21.60 -18.29
CA GLN A 265 -9.47 -22.35 -17.88
C GLN A 265 -10.34 -21.46 -16.99
N ALA A 266 -11.64 -21.78 -16.95
CA ALA A 266 -12.53 -21.13 -16.01
C ALA A 266 -12.15 -21.51 -14.57
N LEU A 267 -12.25 -20.54 -13.66
CA LEU A 267 -12.04 -20.75 -12.23
C LEU A 267 -13.40 -20.76 -11.53
N VAL A 268 -13.54 -21.55 -10.48
CA VAL A 268 -14.70 -21.51 -9.60
C VAL A 268 -14.31 -20.74 -8.34
N ALA A 269 -14.96 -19.60 -8.12
CA ALA A 269 -14.84 -18.82 -6.90
C ALA A 269 -15.92 -19.25 -5.90
N THR A 270 -15.52 -19.59 -4.69
CA THR A 270 -16.42 -19.80 -3.54
C THR A 270 -16.08 -18.76 -2.49
N VAL A 271 -17.01 -17.84 -2.23
CA VAL A 271 -16.81 -16.69 -1.34
C VAL A 271 -17.71 -16.81 -0.12
N THR A 272 -17.13 -16.69 1.07
CA THR A 272 -17.87 -16.71 2.35
C THR A 272 -17.59 -15.42 3.12
N GLY A 273 -18.62 -14.84 3.75
CA GLY A 273 -18.48 -13.64 4.57
C GLY A 273 -17.58 -13.87 5.80
N PRO A 274 -17.02 -12.80 6.38
CA PRO A 274 -16.10 -12.90 7.51
C PRO A 274 -16.75 -13.44 8.80
N ALA A 275 -18.08 -13.28 8.95
CA ALA A 275 -18.87 -13.86 10.04
C ALA A 275 -19.42 -15.26 9.69
N GLY A 276 -18.95 -15.88 8.60
CA GLY A 276 -19.54 -17.09 8.02
C GLY A 276 -20.76 -16.79 7.16
N GLY A 277 -21.72 -17.72 7.15
CA GLY A 277 -22.93 -17.66 6.32
C GLY A 277 -22.86 -18.55 5.08
N SER A 278 -23.91 -18.51 4.27
CA SER A 278 -23.98 -19.28 3.03
C SER A 278 -22.95 -18.75 2.02
N PRO A 279 -22.10 -19.62 1.45
CA PRO A 279 -21.15 -19.20 0.44
C PRO A 279 -21.88 -18.81 -0.86
N VAL A 280 -21.30 -17.85 -1.58
CA VAL A 280 -21.65 -17.56 -2.98
C VAL A 280 -20.63 -18.25 -3.87
N THR A 281 -21.11 -19.01 -4.85
CA THR A 281 -20.25 -19.71 -5.82
C THR A 281 -20.49 -19.18 -7.22
N GLU A 282 -19.43 -18.74 -7.89
CA GLU A 282 -19.49 -18.19 -9.25
C GLU A 282 -18.39 -18.79 -10.12
N THR A 283 -18.65 -18.88 -11.42
CA THR A 283 -17.67 -19.31 -12.42
C THR A 283 -17.06 -18.09 -13.09
N ILE A 284 -15.75 -17.90 -12.89
CA ILE A 284 -14.94 -16.85 -13.49
C ILE A 284 -14.45 -17.34 -14.85
N THR A 285 -14.79 -16.60 -15.91
CA THR A 285 -14.30 -16.89 -17.26
C THR A 285 -12.78 -16.77 -17.36
N ALA A 286 -12.14 -17.64 -18.14
CA ALA A 286 -10.70 -17.59 -18.39
C ALA A 286 -10.27 -16.23 -18.96
N GLY A 287 -9.04 -15.78 -18.64
CA GLY A 287 -8.46 -14.55 -19.21
C GLY A 287 -8.94 -13.22 -18.61
N VAL A 288 -9.92 -13.20 -17.69
CA VAL A 288 -10.38 -11.93 -17.08
C VAL A 288 -9.41 -11.41 -16.01
N SER A 289 -9.14 -10.10 -16.01
CA SER A 289 -8.25 -9.45 -15.03
C SER A 289 -8.96 -8.98 -13.77
N ARG A 290 -10.29 -8.90 -13.80
CA ARG A 290 -11.14 -8.44 -12.69
C ARG A 290 -12.43 -9.28 -12.61
N TRP A 291 -12.85 -9.57 -11.38
CA TRP A 291 -14.13 -10.20 -11.07
C TRP A 291 -14.74 -9.57 -9.82
N GLU A 292 -16.06 -9.49 -9.74
CA GLU A 292 -16.76 -8.99 -8.56
C GLU A 292 -17.80 -10.00 -8.07
N VAL A 293 -17.81 -10.27 -6.77
CA VAL A 293 -18.78 -11.16 -6.12
C VAL A 293 -19.58 -10.36 -5.09
N THR A 294 -20.90 -10.49 -5.14
CA THR A 294 -21.79 -9.85 -4.16
C THR A 294 -22.22 -10.88 -3.11
N LEU A 295 -21.97 -10.57 -1.83
CA LEU A 295 -22.45 -11.31 -0.67
C LEU A 295 -23.69 -10.61 -0.07
N PRO A 296 -24.91 -10.98 -0.48
CA PRO A 296 -26.13 -10.26 -0.05
C PRO A 296 -26.37 -10.35 1.46
N SER A 297 -25.91 -11.42 2.11
CA SER A 297 -26.07 -11.63 3.55
C SER A 297 -24.92 -11.05 4.39
N ALA A 298 -23.86 -10.56 3.77
CA ALA A 298 -22.76 -9.90 4.48
C ALA A 298 -23.06 -8.42 4.71
N GLN A 299 -22.26 -7.80 5.57
CA GLN A 299 -22.27 -6.35 5.78
C GLN A 299 -20.83 -5.86 5.67
N GLY A 300 -20.57 -4.94 4.75
CA GLY A 300 -19.29 -4.25 4.64
C GLY A 300 -19.08 -3.37 5.87
N ARG A 301 -18.09 -3.70 6.70
CA ARG A 301 -17.76 -2.96 7.92
C ARG A 301 -16.34 -2.46 7.86
N LEU A 302 -16.14 -1.21 8.28
CA LEU A 302 -14.81 -0.67 8.49
C LEU A 302 -14.18 -1.31 9.73
N PRO A 303 -12.85 -1.50 9.74
CA PRO A 303 -12.14 -2.03 10.90
C PRO A 303 -12.33 -1.17 12.16
N LYS A 304 -12.48 -1.83 13.30
CA LYS A 304 -12.45 -1.20 14.65
C LYS A 304 -11.18 -1.54 15.42
N ASN A 305 -10.35 -2.39 14.85
CA ASN A 305 -9.09 -2.83 15.43
C ASN A 305 -7.99 -2.71 14.36
N LEU A 306 -6.80 -2.32 14.80
CA LEU A 306 -5.60 -2.28 13.99
C LEU A 306 -4.53 -3.14 14.66
N ASP A 307 -4.09 -4.18 13.97
CA ASP A 307 -2.87 -4.91 14.29
C ASP A 307 -1.74 -4.38 13.40
N LEU A 308 -0.83 -3.63 13.99
CA LEU A 308 0.34 -3.06 13.32
C LEU A 308 1.61 -3.77 13.78
N ALA A 309 2.19 -4.59 12.91
CA ALA A 309 3.49 -5.21 13.15
C ALA A 309 4.58 -4.45 12.38
N ILE A 310 5.71 -4.18 13.03
CA ILE A 310 6.93 -3.76 12.36
C ILE A 310 7.89 -4.95 12.33
N VAL A 311 8.26 -5.38 11.12
CA VAL A 311 9.33 -6.36 10.89
C VAL A 311 10.51 -5.57 10.38
N ILE A 312 11.58 -5.48 11.15
CA ILE A 312 12.70 -4.57 10.87
C ILE A 312 14.03 -5.30 10.88
N ASP A 313 14.81 -5.02 9.84
CA ASP A 313 16.23 -5.33 9.78
C ASP A 313 16.98 -4.49 10.81
N THR A 314 17.80 -5.16 11.62
CA THR A 314 18.61 -4.54 12.68
C THR A 314 20.10 -4.85 12.53
N THR A 315 20.56 -5.10 11.31
CA THR A 315 21.98 -5.18 10.93
C THR A 315 22.65 -3.81 11.00
N GLY A 316 23.97 -3.77 10.90
CA GLY A 316 24.76 -2.56 11.11
C GLY A 316 24.40 -1.37 10.21
N SER A 317 23.99 -1.62 8.96
CA SER A 317 23.62 -0.57 7.99
C SER A 317 22.33 0.17 8.36
N MET A 318 21.39 -0.51 9.01
CA MET A 318 20.05 -0.01 9.37
C MET A 318 20.04 0.93 10.59
N GLY A 319 21.22 1.38 11.03
CA GLY A 319 21.38 2.13 12.28
C GLY A 319 20.69 3.48 12.32
N ASP A 320 20.60 4.18 11.19
CA ASP A 320 19.94 5.48 11.14
C ASP A 320 18.43 5.32 10.93
N GLU A 321 18.01 4.40 10.07
CA GLU A 321 16.60 4.04 9.86
C GLU A 321 15.93 3.57 11.15
N LEU A 322 16.61 2.75 11.96
CA LEU A 322 16.10 2.33 13.27
C LEU A 322 15.89 3.52 14.22
N LYS A 323 16.82 4.50 14.24
CA LYS A 323 16.66 5.71 15.07
C LYS A 323 15.51 6.58 14.58
N HIS A 324 15.32 6.70 13.27
CA HIS A 324 14.19 7.44 12.72
C HIS A 324 12.86 6.79 13.08
N LEU A 325 12.74 5.47 12.92
CA LEU A 325 11.55 4.74 13.35
C LEU A 325 11.27 4.94 14.85
N GLN A 326 12.31 4.90 15.70
CA GLN A 326 12.20 5.18 17.13
C GLN A 326 11.66 6.59 17.42
N ALA A 327 11.98 7.58 16.59
CA ALA A 327 11.51 8.96 16.73
C ALA A 327 10.06 9.16 16.23
N GLU A 328 9.69 8.48 15.13
CA GLU A 328 8.44 8.78 14.40
C GLU A 328 7.21 8.00 14.87
N ILE A 329 7.39 6.78 15.40
CA ILE A 329 6.26 5.86 15.62
C ILE A 329 5.19 6.41 16.57
N ARG A 330 5.58 7.24 17.55
CA ARG A 330 4.63 7.92 18.45
C ARG A 330 3.77 8.94 17.70
N GLY A 331 4.38 9.71 16.79
CA GLY A 331 3.67 10.67 15.95
C GLY A 331 2.69 9.98 15.02
N ILE A 332 3.10 8.87 14.40
CA ILE A 332 2.24 8.04 13.54
C ILE A 332 1.04 7.53 14.33
N SER A 333 1.26 6.89 15.49
CA SER A 333 0.17 6.35 16.30
C SER A 333 -0.80 7.44 16.79
N ALA A 334 -0.28 8.60 17.22
CA ALA A 334 -1.10 9.73 17.63
C ALA A 334 -1.95 10.30 16.48
N ALA A 335 -1.39 10.37 15.27
CA ALA A 335 -2.13 10.79 14.08
C ALA A 335 -3.26 9.81 13.73
N ILE A 336 -3.01 8.50 13.80
CA ILE A 336 -4.03 7.47 13.59
C ILE A 336 -5.12 7.55 14.66
N ALA A 337 -4.77 7.70 15.94
CA ALA A 337 -5.75 7.85 17.02
C ALA A 337 -6.62 9.10 16.84
N LYS A 338 -6.05 10.19 16.32
CA LYS A 338 -6.77 11.42 16.02
C LYS A 338 -7.73 11.26 14.82
N GLN A 339 -7.28 10.58 13.76
CA GLN A 339 -8.08 10.41 12.54
C GLN A 339 -9.15 9.31 12.67
N PHE A 340 -8.87 8.26 13.44
CA PHE A 340 -9.73 7.10 13.65
C PHE A 340 -9.90 6.82 15.15
N PRO A 341 -10.64 7.67 15.90
CA PRO A 341 -10.72 7.59 17.36
C PRO A 341 -11.39 6.33 17.90
N GLU A 342 -12.18 5.63 17.07
CA GLU A 342 -12.82 4.37 17.45
C GLU A 342 -11.94 3.13 17.23
N VAL A 343 -10.78 3.29 16.58
CA VAL A 343 -9.88 2.16 16.25
C VAL A 343 -8.94 1.86 17.40
N LYS A 344 -8.99 0.62 17.90
CA LYS A 344 -8.06 0.11 18.91
C LYS A 344 -6.77 -0.36 18.24
N GLN A 345 -5.65 0.29 18.55
CA GLN A 345 -4.34 -0.04 18.00
C GLN A 345 -3.61 -1.07 18.87
N ARG A 346 -3.05 -2.10 18.26
CA ARG A 346 -2.09 -3.02 18.86
C ARG A 346 -0.82 -3.04 18.03
N PHE A 347 0.32 -3.13 18.71
CA PHE A 347 1.62 -3.05 18.08
C PHE A 347 2.46 -4.27 18.39
N ALA A 348 3.14 -4.81 17.39
CA ALA A 348 4.12 -5.89 17.52
C ALA A 348 5.42 -5.49 16.83
N LEU A 349 6.54 -6.02 17.30
CA LEU A 349 7.87 -5.78 16.75
C LEU A 349 8.56 -7.10 16.49
N VAL A 350 9.13 -7.30 15.31
CA VAL A 350 10.03 -8.40 15.01
C VAL A 350 11.31 -7.80 14.50
N CYS A 351 12.39 -7.93 15.25
CA CYS A 351 13.73 -7.58 14.77
C CYS A 351 14.37 -8.83 14.18
N TYR A 352 15.05 -8.67 13.06
CA TYR A 352 15.90 -9.73 12.51
C TYR A 352 17.28 -9.19 12.13
N ARG A 353 18.23 -10.10 12.03
CA ARG A 353 19.58 -9.91 11.47
C ARG A 353 19.90 -11.12 10.59
N ASP A 354 21.16 -11.40 10.32
CA ASP A 354 21.54 -12.52 9.47
C ASP A 354 21.71 -13.84 10.25
N GLU A 355 21.87 -14.94 9.51
CA GLU A 355 22.14 -16.29 10.06
C GLU A 355 23.65 -16.54 10.32
N GLY A 356 24.50 -15.52 10.16
CA GLY A 356 25.96 -15.60 10.25
C GLY A 356 26.56 -15.74 11.66
N GLN A 357 27.81 -16.21 11.73
CA GLN A 357 28.57 -16.29 12.99
C GLN A 357 28.99 -14.89 13.44
N GLY A 358 28.37 -14.38 14.51
CA GLY A 358 28.71 -13.07 15.10
C GLY A 358 27.47 -12.27 15.52
N ASP A 359 26.30 -12.63 14.98
CA ASP A 359 25.05 -11.96 15.33
C ASP A 359 24.53 -12.41 16.68
N GLU A 360 24.10 -11.43 17.49
CA GLU A 360 23.51 -11.66 18.81
C GLU A 360 22.21 -12.49 18.73
N TYR A 361 21.48 -12.37 17.62
CA TYR A 361 20.26 -13.10 17.32
C TYR A 361 19.99 -13.09 15.82
N VAL A 362 19.32 -14.13 15.32
CA VAL A 362 18.72 -14.12 13.98
C VAL A 362 17.37 -13.40 14.02
N THR A 363 16.54 -13.71 15.03
CA THR A 363 15.27 -13.02 15.24
C THR A 363 15.00 -12.73 16.71
N ARG A 364 14.25 -11.65 16.96
CA ARG A 364 13.80 -11.24 18.28
C ARG A 364 12.36 -10.72 18.17
N PRO A 365 11.36 -11.58 18.42
CA PRO A 365 9.96 -11.18 18.37
C PRO A 365 9.48 -10.58 19.69
N PHE A 366 8.66 -9.54 19.58
CA PHE A 366 7.86 -8.94 20.64
C PHE A 366 6.40 -8.94 20.18
N ASP A 367 5.59 -9.71 20.90
CA ASP A 367 4.20 -9.93 20.53
C ASP A 367 3.32 -8.68 20.73
N PHE A 368 2.09 -8.73 20.21
CA PHE A 368 1.14 -7.63 20.26
C PHE A 368 0.88 -7.10 21.68
N THR A 369 0.95 -5.79 21.82
CA THR A 369 0.53 -5.01 22.99
C THR A 369 -0.37 -3.85 22.57
N ASP A 370 -1.33 -3.49 23.41
CA ASP A 370 -2.14 -2.28 23.29
C ASP A 370 -1.47 -1.05 23.92
N SER A 371 -0.31 -1.21 24.55
CA SER A 371 0.47 -0.13 25.13
C SER A 371 1.53 0.37 24.14
N LEU A 372 1.28 1.56 23.58
CA LEU A 372 2.27 2.26 22.76
C LEU A 372 3.59 2.49 23.53
N ASP A 373 3.52 2.71 24.84
CA ASP A 373 4.70 2.87 25.69
C ASP A 373 5.52 1.59 25.82
N ALA A 374 4.86 0.43 26.00
CA ALA A 374 5.55 -0.86 26.05
C ALA A 374 6.20 -1.19 24.70
N PHE A 375 5.48 -0.98 23.60
CA PHE A 375 6.03 -1.12 22.26
C PHE A 375 7.24 -0.20 22.03
N HIS A 376 7.11 1.09 22.34
CA HIS A 376 8.17 2.07 22.15
C HIS A 376 9.39 1.76 23.01
N LYS A 377 9.19 1.27 24.24
CA LYS A 377 10.27 0.79 25.11
C LYS A 377 11.01 -0.38 24.46
N ASN A 378 10.31 -1.37 23.92
CA ASN A 378 10.93 -2.50 23.22
C ASN A 378 11.72 -2.01 22.01
N LEU A 379 11.14 -1.13 21.19
CA LEU A 379 11.80 -0.57 20.01
C LEU A 379 13.07 0.23 20.36
N ARG A 380 13.03 1.08 21.40
CA ARG A 380 14.18 1.87 21.86
C ARG A 380 15.30 1.04 22.47
N ALA A 381 14.99 -0.16 22.94
CA ALA A 381 15.99 -1.08 23.47
C ALA A 381 16.78 -1.79 22.35
N GLN A 382 16.37 -1.66 21.09
CA GLN A 382 17.07 -2.26 19.96
C GLN A 382 18.16 -1.34 19.44
N GLY A 383 19.24 -1.95 18.97
CA GLY A 383 20.33 -1.29 18.27
C GLY A 383 20.69 -2.07 17.02
N ALA A 384 21.13 -1.34 16.00
CA ALA A 384 21.73 -1.90 14.81
C ALA A 384 23.11 -2.49 15.14
N GLY A 385 23.41 -3.66 14.60
CA GLY A 385 24.69 -4.31 14.77
C GLY A 385 24.67 -5.70 14.17
N GLY A 386 25.83 -6.34 14.09
CA GLY A 386 25.92 -7.59 13.37
C GLY A 386 25.71 -7.41 11.86
N GLY A 387 25.28 -8.48 11.21
CA GLY A 387 25.41 -8.66 9.76
C GLY A 387 26.81 -9.17 9.39
N GLY A 388 27.04 -9.44 8.12
CA GLY A 388 28.34 -9.87 7.62
C GLY A 388 28.40 -9.89 6.11
N ASP A 389 27.60 -10.76 5.51
CA ASP A 389 27.33 -10.76 4.09
C ASP A 389 26.03 -10.02 3.78
N TYR A 390 26.03 -9.31 2.65
CA TYR A 390 24.83 -8.90 1.95
C TYR A 390 24.55 -10.03 0.97
N PRO A 391 23.51 -10.87 1.11
CA PRO A 391 22.11 -10.62 1.57
C PRO A 391 21.77 -10.91 3.06
N GLU A 392 20.51 -10.70 3.47
CA GLU A 392 20.04 -10.81 4.88
C GLU A 392 18.91 -11.86 5.09
N ALA A 393 18.55 -12.16 6.36
CA ALA A 393 17.58 -13.21 6.70
C ALA A 393 16.09 -12.76 6.76
N ILE A 394 15.59 -12.06 5.72
CA ILE A 394 14.20 -11.57 5.65
C ILE A 394 13.16 -12.69 5.89
N HIS A 395 13.42 -13.89 5.36
CA HIS A 395 12.52 -15.04 5.53
C HIS A 395 12.25 -15.32 7.01
N ARG A 396 13.26 -15.18 7.88
CA ARG A 396 13.11 -15.38 9.32
C ARG A 396 12.26 -14.32 9.98
N GLY A 397 12.46 -13.05 9.62
CA GLY A 397 11.62 -11.95 10.08
C GLY A 397 10.14 -12.17 9.74
N LEU A 398 9.84 -12.56 8.50
CA LEU A 398 8.47 -12.85 8.07
C LEU A 398 7.93 -14.15 8.71
N GLU A 399 8.74 -15.20 8.85
CA GLU A 399 8.37 -16.44 9.54
C GLU A 399 7.99 -16.21 11.02
N GLU A 400 8.72 -15.35 11.74
CA GLU A 400 8.37 -14.96 13.11
C GLU A 400 7.11 -14.09 13.15
N SER A 401 6.92 -13.21 12.18
CA SER A 401 5.70 -12.39 12.11
C SER A 401 4.42 -13.23 12.01
N LEU A 402 4.49 -14.42 11.40
CA LEU A 402 3.36 -15.36 11.32
C LEU A 402 2.95 -15.93 12.68
N LYS A 403 3.88 -15.96 13.64
CA LYS A 403 3.68 -16.52 14.99
C LYS A 403 3.11 -15.51 15.98
N LEU A 404 3.06 -14.23 15.62
CA LEU A 404 2.43 -13.19 16.43
C LEU A 404 0.93 -13.49 16.67
N ARG A 405 0.39 -12.99 17.80
CA ARG A 405 -1.04 -13.16 18.15
C ARG A 405 -1.96 -12.21 17.38
N TRP A 406 -1.96 -12.37 16.06
CA TRP A 406 -2.89 -11.69 15.15
C TRP A 406 -4.33 -11.91 15.59
N LYS A 407 -5.11 -10.83 15.62
CA LYS A 407 -6.55 -10.88 15.86
C LYS A 407 -7.23 -11.56 14.69
N ASP A 408 -8.12 -12.51 14.94
CA ASP A 408 -8.86 -13.25 13.89
C ASP A 408 -10.33 -12.77 13.73
N ASP A 409 -10.66 -11.62 14.30
CA ASP A 409 -11.98 -11.00 14.18
C ASP A 409 -12.18 -10.33 12.81
N ALA A 410 -13.44 -10.29 12.40
CA ALA A 410 -13.89 -9.77 11.11
C ALA A 410 -13.60 -8.27 10.90
N ASP A 411 -13.40 -7.51 11.97
CA ASP A 411 -13.24 -6.05 11.98
C ASP A 411 -11.82 -5.60 12.36
N THR A 412 -10.80 -6.42 12.07
CA THR A 412 -9.39 -6.05 12.20
C THR A 412 -8.74 -5.78 10.86
N ALA A 413 -8.05 -4.64 10.76
CA ALA A 413 -7.02 -4.39 9.76
C ALA A 413 -5.68 -4.94 10.26
N ARG A 414 -5.02 -5.76 9.45
CA ARG A 414 -3.72 -6.38 9.79
C ARG A 414 -2.66 -5.84 8.86
N ILE A 415 -1.65 -5.19 9.42
CA ILE A 415 -0.59 -4.51 8.66
C ILE A 415 0.76 -4.99 9.15
N VAL A 416 1.64 -5.33 8.22
CA VAL A 416 3.08 -5.44 8.47
C VAL A 416 3.78 -4.33 7.68
N PHE A 417 4.62 -3.54 8.34
CA PHE A 417 5.68 -2.81 7.65
C PHE A 417 6.96 -3.64 7.71
N LEU A 418 7.51 -4.02 6.56
CA LEU A 418 8.82 -4.68 6.44
C LEU A 418 9.86 -3.63 6.11
N VAL A 419 10.74 -3.30 7.05
CA VAL A 419 11.75 -2.22 6.92
C VAL A 419 13.12 -2.87 6.72
N ALA A 420 13.72 -2.70 5.55
CA ALA A 420 14.94 -3.43 5.16
C ALA A 420 15.69 -2.74 4.02
N ASP A 421 16.99 -3.01 3.93
CA ASP A 421 17.94 -2.48 2.92
C ASP A 421 18.65 -3.56 2.09
N ALA A 422 18.36 -4.84 2.33
CA ALA A 422 19.00 -5.97 1.64
C ALA A 422 17.97 -6.98 1.10
N PRO A 423 18.35 -7.84 0.14
CA PRO A 423 17.48 -8.92 -0.32
C PRO A 423 17.56 -10.10 0.65
N PRO A 424 16.65 -11.08 0.57
CA PRO A 424 16.90 -12.36 1.18
C PRO A 424 18.04 -13.07 0.46
N HIS A 425 18.75 -13.95 1.18
CA HIS A 425 19.64 -14.92 0.55
C HIS A 425 18.97 -15.67 -0.59
N THR A 426 19.70 -15.95 -1.68
CA THR A 426 19.13 -16.55 -2.91
C THR A 426 18.38 -17.85 -2.62
N GLN A 427 18.93 -18.73 -1.77
CA GLN A 427 18.29 -19.98 -1.36
C GLN A 427 17.02 -19.79 -0.52
N HIS A 428 16.78 -18.59 0.01
CA HIS A 428 15.66 -18.24 0.89
C HIS A 428 14.62 -17.30 0.25
N MET A 429 14.78 -16.96 -1.04
CA MET A 429 13.78 -16.17 -1.77
C MET A 429 12.41 -16.85 -1.79
N ASN A 430 12.37 -18.16 -2.06
CA ASN A 430 11.12 -18.91 -2.05
C ASN A 430 10.52 -19.05 -0.64
N ASN A 431 11.35 -19.13 0.41
CA ASN A 431 10.89 -19.10 1.80
C ASN A 431 10.27 -17.75 2.15
N THR A 432 10.91 -16.65 1.75
CA THR A 432 10.40 -15.28 1.93
C THR A 432 9.02 -15.14 1.28
N MET A 433 8.87 -15.59 0.03
CA MET A 433 7.58 -15.52 -0.67
C MET A 433 6.52 -16.47 -0.08
N ALA A 434 6.93 -17.63 0.44
CA ALA A 434 6.02 -18.53 1.16
C ALA A 434 5.50 -17.88 2.45
N ALA A 435 6.36 -17.20 3.21
CA ALA A 435 5.98 -16.47 4.42
C ALA A 435 5.05 -15.29 4.10
N ALA A 436 5.37 -14.50 3.06
CA ALA A 436 4.49 -13.44 2.56
C ALA A 436 3.12 -13.97 2.10
N ASN A 437 3.08 -15.13 1.44
CA ASN A 437 1.82 -15.78 1.06
C ASN A 437 1.04 -16.29 2.28
N ALA A 438 1.71 -16.77 3.32
CA ALA A 438 1.05 -17.16 4.56
C ALA A 438 0.45 -15.95 5.30
N LEU A 439 1.11 -14.78 5.24
CA LEU A 439 0.56 -13.50 5.74
C LEU A 439 -0.65 -13.07 4.91
N ARG A 440 -0.56 -13.13 3.56
CA ARG A 440 -1.69 -12.90 2.65
C ARG A 440 -2.91 -13.75 3.00
N LYS A 441 -2.71 -15.03 3.30
CA LYS A 441 -3.80 -15.95 3.72
C LYS A 441 -4.47 -15.55 5.03
N LYS A 442 -3.78 -14.81 5.91
CA LYS A 442 -4.33 -14.21 7.14
C LYS A 442 -4.94 -12.82 6.91
N GLY A 443 -5.04 -12.35 5.65
CA GLY A 443 -5.54 -11.02 5.32
C GLY A 443 -4.59 -9.89 5.74
N VAL A 444 -3.30 -10.17 5.89
CA VAL A 444 -2.30 -9.18 6.26
C VAL A 444 -1.85 -8.39 5.04
N ALA A 445 -1.91 -7.07 5.13
CA ALA A 445 -1.29 -6.14 4.20
C ALA A 445 0.20 -5.99 4.54
N LEU A 446 1.09 -6.47 3.67
CA LEU A 446 2.54 -6.36 3.87
C LEU A 446 3.06 -5.17 3.07
N TYR A 447 3.47 -4.09 3.71
CA TYR A 447 4.07 -2.91 3.09
C TYR A 447 5.58 -2.91 3.30
N PRO A 448 6.37 -3.34 2.31
CA PRO A 448 7.81 -3.18 2.38
C PRO A 448 8.20 -1.71 2.26
N VAL A 449 9.19 -1.33 3.05
CA VAL A 449 9.83 -0.02 3.10
C VAL A 449 11.29 -0.26 2.79
N ALA A 450 11.67 -0.04 1.53
CA ALA A 450 13.05 -0.15 1.10
C ALA A 450 13.87 1.05 1.63
N CYS A 451 14.93 0.73 2.36
CA CYS A 451 15.82 1.69 3.00
C CYS A 451 17.08 1.95 2.16
N SER A 452 18.02 2.77 2.65
CA SER A 452 19.22 3.11 1.89
C SER A 452 20.05 1.87 1.55
N GLY A 453 20.50 1.73 0.29
CA GLY A 453 21.39 0.63 -0.12
C GLY A 453 20.75 -0.64 -0.68
N TYR A 454 19.41 -0.72 -0.84
CA TYR A 454 18.77 -1.87 -1.48
C TYR A 454 19.13 -2.02 -2.97
N ASP A 455 19.23 -3.27 -3.43
CA ASP A 455 19.56 -3.63 -4.81
C ASP A 455 18.32 -4.06 -5.62
N GLU A 456 18.52 -4.38 -6.90
CA GLU A 456 17.41 -4.80 -7.78
C GLU A 456 16.73 -6.09 -7.30
N ALA A 457 17.46 -7.01 -6.64
CA ALA A 457 16.89 -8.24 -6.10
C ALA A 457 15.97 -7.93 -4.91
N SER A 458 16.38 -7.00 -4.05
CA SER A 458 15.62 -6.48 -2.91
C SER A 458 14.33 -5.84 -3.39
N GLU A 459 14.43 -4.94 -4.38
CA GLU A 459 13.28 -4.28 -4.99
C GLU A 459 12.28 -5.31 -5.50
N PHE A 460 12.76 -6.33 -6.21
CA PHE A 460 11.89 -7.33 -6.82
C PHE A 460 11.15 -8.16 -5.78
N VAL A 461 11.85 -8.63 -4.74
CA VAL A 461 11.24 -9.40 -3.65
C VAL A 461 10.21 -8.56 -2.88
N MET A 462 10.56 -7.32 -2.55
CA MET A 462 9.69 -6.40 -1.83
C MET A 462 8.44 -6.05 -2.66
N ARG A 463 8.59 -5.63 -3.91
CA ARG A 463 7.46 -5.37 -4.81
C ARG A 463 6.58 -6.60 -5.00
N SER A 464 7.18 -7.79 -5.11
CA SER A 464 6.44 -9.06 -5.19
C SER A 464 5.63 -9.36 -3.92
N CYS A 465 6.20 -9.10 -2.74
CA CYS A 465 5.49 -9.20 -1.45
C CYS A 465 4.30 -8.23 -1.38
N ALA A 466 4.50 -6.98 -1.80
CA ALA A 466 3.45 -5.99 -1.84
C ALA A 466 2.32 -6.37 -2.82
N LEU A 467 2.70 -6.84 -4.01
CA LEU A 467 1.76 -7.25 -5.05
C LEU A 467 0.80 -8.33 -4.54
N ILE A 468 1.32 -9.46 -4.03
CA ILE A 468 0.47 -10.60 -3.63
C ILE A 468 -0.39 -10.28 -2.42
N THR A 469 0.08 -9.42 -1.51
CA THR A 469 -0.71 -8.98 -0.36
C THR A 469 -1.67 -7.83 -0.69
N GLY A 470 -1.68 -7.35 -1.95
CA GLY A 470 -2.57 -6.28 -2.39
C GLY A 470 -2.26 -4.93 -1.73
N SER A 471 -1.02 -4.72 -1.29
CA SER A 471 -0.53 -3.49 -0.66
C SER A 471 0.32 -2.67 -1.65
N ARG A 472 1.19 -1.79 -1.13
CA ARG A 472 2.09 -0.95 -1.92
C ARG A 472 3.54 -1.16 -1.50
N PHE A 473 4.44 -0.98 -2.45
CA PHE A 473 5.88 -0.86 -2.18
C PHE A 473 6.19 0.59 -1.78
N LEU A 474 6.94 0.77 -0.70
CA LEU A 474 7.43 2.06 -0.21
C LEU A 474 8.95 2.07 -0.29
N PHE A 475 9.54 3.23 -0.50
CA PHE A 475 10.99 3.40 -0.56
C PHE A 475 11.37 4.78 -0.04
N LEU A 476 12.44 4.85 0.76
CA LEU A 476 13.00 6.11 1.23
C LEU A 476 13.70 6.85 0.08
N THR A 477 13.74 8.18 0.15
CA THR A 477 14.38 9.04 -0.85
C THR A 477 15.30 10.06 -0.21
N ASP A 478 16.27 10.55 -0.98
CA ASP A 478 17.27 11.53 -0.55
C ASP A 478 16.73 12.98 -0.48
N ASP A 479 15.45 13.23 -0.75
CA ASP A 479 14.87 14.59 -0.80
C ASP A 479 14.99 15.34 0.54
N SER A 480 15.06 14.60 1.65
CA SER A 480 15.32 15.14 2.99
C SER A 480 16.78 15.56 3.23
N GLY A 481 17.73 15.02 2.46
CA GLY A 481 19.17 15.12 2.74
C GLY A 481 19.62 14.33 3.98
N VAL A 482 18.79 13.42 4.48
CA VAL A 482 19.03 12.64 5.71
C VAL A 482 19.23 11.16 5.37
N GLY A 483 20.19 10.52 6.04
CA GLY A 483 20.55 9.11 5.83
C GLY A 483 21.65 8.91 4.81
N SER A 484 21.94 7.64 4.50
CA SER A 484 22.83 7.27 3.40
C SER A 484 22.09 7.43 2.05
N GLY A 485 22.84 7.50 0.95
CA GLY A 485 22.24 7.65 -0.39
C GLY A 485 21.28 6.52 -0.73
N HIS A 486 20.14 6.86 -1.32
CA HIS A 486 19.10 5.90 -1.70
C HIS A 486 19.14 5.62 -3.21
N ALA A 487 19.02 4.34 -3.58
CA ALA A 487 18.88 3.98 -4.99
C ALA A 487 17.51 4.45 -5.51
N GLU A 488 17.52 5.13 -6.66
CA GLU A 488 16.29 5.48 -7.36
C GLU A 488 15.59 4.18 -7.79
N PRO A 489 14.31 3.97 -7.42
CA PRO A 489 13.63 2.71 -7.72
C PRO A 489 13.42 2.52 -9.21
N THR A 490 13.24 1.27 -9.61
CA THR A 490 12.85 0.88 -10.98
C THR A 490 11.36 1.14 -11.24
N ILE A 491 10.89 2.35 -10.91
CA ILE A 491 9.51 2.81 -11.00
C ILE A 491 9.44 4.02 -11.93
N PRO A 492 8.60 3.99 -12.98
CA PRO A 492 8.59 5.03 -14.00
C PRO A 492 7.94 6.35 -13.55
N TYR A 493 7.07 6.30 -12.53
CA TYR A 493 6.43 7.48 -11.98
C TYR A 493 6.01 7.27 -10.53
N TYR A 494 6.19 8.29 -9.70
CA TYR A 494 5.78 8.27 -8.30
C TYR A 494 5.77 9.68 -7.71
N GLN A 495 5.22 9.82 -6.51
CA GLN A 495 5.22 11.07 -5.75
C GLN A 495 6.00 10.85 -4.44
N VAL A 496 6.79 11.85 -4.08
CA VAL A 496 7.52 11.91 -2.81
C VAL A 496 6.73 12.74 -1.83
N GLU A 497 6.54 12.21 -0.64
CA GLU A 497 6.01 12.90 0.54
C GLU A 497 6.89 12.57 1.75
N ARG A 498 6.55 13.08 2.95
CA ARG A 498 7.28 12.69 4.15
C ARG A 498 6.94 11.25 4.56
N ALA A 499 7.93 10.49 5.02
CA ALA A 499 7.79 9.06 5.28
C ALA A 499 6.70 8.77 6.32
N GLU A 500 6.59 9.57 7.38
CA GLU A 500 5.55 9.41 8.40
C GLU A 500 4.15 9.66 7.81
N LYS A 501 4.02 10.62 6.88
CA LYS A 501 2.76 10.90 6.18
C LYS A 501 2.37 9.73 5.27
N LEU A 502 3.34 9.19 4.55
CA LEU A 502 3.14 8.02 3.71
C LEU A 502 2.66 6.81 4.53
N MET A 503 3.31 6.51 5.66
CA MET A 503 2.90 5.41 6.55
C MET A 503 1.50 5.63 7.13
N ILE A 504 1.19 6.85 7.58
CA ILE A 504 -0.16 7.22 8.05
C ILE A 504 -1.18 6.98 6.93
N ARG A 505 -0.86 7.35 5.68
CA ARG A 505 -1.74 7.17 4.53
C ARG A 505 -1.97 5.69 4.18
N MET A 506 -0.95 4.83 4.33
CA MET A 506 -1.12 3.38 4.16
C MET A 506 -2.08 2.82 5.21
N ILE A 507 -1.87 3.15 6.49
CA ILE A 507 -2.74 2.71 7.59
C ILE A 507 -4.16 3.26 7.39
N ALA A 508 -4.31 4.53 7.02
CA ALA A 508 -5.60 5.15 6.76
C ALA A 508 -6.33 4.49 5.57
N SER A 509 -5.60 4.03 4.54
CA SER A 509 -6.18 3.29 3.42
C SER A 509 -6.81 1.98 3.91
N GLU A 510 -6.12 1.26 4.79
CA GLU A 510 -6.66 0.04 5.38
C GLU A 510 -7.87 0.31 6.29
N LEU A 511 -7.81 1.33 7.15
CA LEU A 511 -8.89 1.62 8.10
C LEU A 511 -10.15 2.21 7.44
N SER A 512 -10.00 2.84 6.28
CA SER A 512 -11.13 3.37 5.50
C SER A 512 -11.66 2.38 4.45
N GLY A 513 -10.93 1.29 4.16
CA GLY A 513 -11.26 0.39 3.06
C GLY A 513 -11.19 1.07 1.69
N GLN A 514 -10.36 2.10 1.56
CA GLN A 514 -10.23 2.91 0.34
C GLN A 514 -8.77 3.08 -0.07
N HIS A 515 -8.52 3.14 -1.38
CA HIS A 515 -7.19 3.44 -1.90
C HIS A 515 -6.92 4.96 -1.85
N ILE A 516 -6.25 5.43 -0.80
CA ILE A 516 -5.99 6.88 -0.62
C ILE A 516 -4.77 7.33 -1.44
N GLN A 517 -4.92 8.39 -2.22
CA GLN A 517 -3.83 9.05 -2.97
C GLN A 517 -3.07 10.05 -2.09
N ALA A 518 -1.84 10.41 -2.47
CA ALA A 518 -1.10 11.44 -1.75
C ALA A 518 -1.86 12.78 -1.80
N ASN A 519 -1.89 13.48 -0.67
CA ASN A 519 -2.49 14.81 -0.61
C ASN A 519 -1.59 15.78 -1.39
N PRO A 520 -2.11 16.54 -2.37
CA PRO A 520 -1.31 17.47 -3.16
C PRO A 520 -0.47 18.46 -2.34
N ALA A 521 -0.94 18.84 -1.14
CA ALA A 521 -0.21 19.75 -0.25
C ALA A 521 0.97 19.10 0.48
N ASP A 522 1.03 17.77 0.54
CA ASP A 522 2.11 17.01 1.17
C ASP A 522 3.15 16.49 0.14
N ILE A 523 2.92 16.71 -1.17
CA ILE A 523 3.83 16.29 -2.24
C ILE A 523 5.05 17.23 -2.28
N ILE A 524 6.23 16.65 -2.09
CA ILE A 524 7.52 17.32 -2.17
C ILE A 524 8.05 17.30 -3.61
N ARG A 525 7.98 16.14 -4.27
CA ARG A 525 8.47 15.92 -5.64
C ARG A 525 7.56 14.96 -6.39
N THR A 526 7.41 15.17 -7.70
CA THR A 526 6.77 14.20 -8.60
C THR A 526 7.79 13.74 -9.62
N VAL A 527 7.92 12.43 -9.78
CA VAL A 527 8.82 11.79 -10.74
C VAL A 527 8.02 11.18 -11.86
N GLY A 528 8.49 11.38 -13.08
CA GLY A 528 7.86 10.85 -14.28
C GLY A 528 6.43 11.33 -14.48
N LYS A 529 5.75 10.70 -15.43
CA LYS A 529 4.31 10.85 -15.66
C LYS A 529 3.76 9.50 -16.07
N LYS A 530 2.58 9.15 -15.56
CA LYS A 530 1.85 8.00 -16.07
C LYS A 530 1.53 8.26 -17.55
N VAL A 531 2.08 7.43 -18.43
CA VAL A 531 1.73 7.44 -19.85
C VAL A 531 0.55 6.48 -19.98
N ASN A 532 -0.61 7.00 -20.37
CA ASN A 532 -1.84 6.23 -20.51
C ASN A 532 -1.81 5.28 -21.69
#